data_AF-A0A7V9ZRW8-F1
#
_entry.id   AF-A0A7V9ZRW8-F1
#
_cell.length_a   1.000
_cell.length_b   1.000
_cell.length_c   1.000
_cell.angle_alpha   90.00
_cell.angle_beta   90.00
_cell.angle_gamma   90.00
#
_symmetry.space_group_name_H-M   'P 1'
#
loop_
_entity.id
_entity.type
_entity.pdbx_description
1 polymer ?
#
loop_
_entity_poly.entity_id
_entity_poly.type
_entity_poly.pdbx_seq_one_letter_code
_entity_poly.pdbx_strand_id
1 'polypeptide(L)'
;VISRESRQSPRISHVFEVQSKGNIDSAFAKLKRAYDTQRSKPFLILASERDTRRAVKSLSHEFREIQAEVTILSFVEMRKIHENLHSIADYLPKFLKV
;
A
#
# COMPACT_ATOMS: atom_id res chain seq x y z
N VAL A 1 -2.61 -8.21 -10.16
CA VAL A 1 -1.89 -9.43 -10.60
C VAL A 1 -2.11 -10.50 -9.55
N ILE A 2 -2.75 -11.62 -9.91
CA ILE A 2 -2.91 -12.78 -9.01
C ILE A 2 -1.82 -13.77 -9.42
N SER A 3 -0.81 -13.96 -8.58
CA SER A 3 0.28 -14.92 -8.85
C SER A 3 -0.07 -16.28 -8.23
N ARG A 4 0.03 -17.35 -9.01
CA ARG A 4 -0.18 -18.74 -8.54
C ARG A 4 0.98 -19.14 -7.63
N GLU A 5 0.65 -19.70 -6.47
CA GLU A 5 1.59 -20.14 -5.45
C GLU A 5 2.44 -21.31 -5.99
N SER A 6 3.74 -21.07 -6.15
CA SER A 6 4.76 -22.12 -6.23
C SER A 6 5.70 -21.93 -5.04
N ARG A 7 6.27 -23.03 -4.50
CA ARG A 7 7.20 -22.97 -3.35
C ARG A 7 8.48 -22.15 -3.62
N GLN A 8 8.73 -21.77 -4.87
CA GLN A 8 9.88 -20.98 -5.32
C GLN A 8 9.53 -19.56 -5.76
N SER A 9 8.25 -19.17 -5.71
CA SER A 9 7.86 -17.82 -6.10
C SER A 9 8.45 -16.80 -5.10
N PRO A 10 9.10 -15.73 -5.56
CA PRO A 10 9.65 -14.71 -4.67
C PRO A 10 8.54 -14.14 -3.79
N ARG A 11 8.81 -14.01 -2.48
CA ARG A 11 7.84 -13.43 -1.53
C ARG A 11 7.46 -12.03 -2.02
N ILE A 12 6.16 -11.77 -2.18
CA ILE A 12 5.70 -10.43 -2.49
C ILE A 12 5.95 -9.59 -1.25
N SER A 13 6.94 -8.70 -1.32
CA SER A 13 7.37 -7.90 -0.16
C SER A 13 6.43 -6.72 0.11
N HIS A 14 5.77 -6.18 -0.93
CA HIS A 14 4.89 -5.03 -0.85
C HIS A 14 3.63 -5.27 -1.68
N VAL A 15 2.46 -4.90 -1.14
CA VAL A 15 1.16 -5.03 -1.84
C VAL A 15 0.43 -3.70 -1.78
N PHE A 16 -0.14 -3.30 -2.92
CA PHE A 16 -0.81 -2.01 -3.09
C PHE A 16 -2.26 -2.22 -3.52
N GLU A 17 -3.17 -1.50 -2.87
CA GLU A 17 -4.53 -1.28 -3.36
C GLU A 17 -4.71 0.22 -3.62
N VAL A 18 -5.13 0.57 -4.83
CA VAL A 18 -5.40 1.96 -5.22
C VAL A 18 -6.90 2.12 -5.40
N GLN A 19 -7.52 3.02 -4.64
CA GLN A 19 -8.96 3.24 -4.71
C GLN A 19 -9.30 4.65 -5.20
N SER A 20 -10.12 4.69 -6.25
CA SER A 20 -10.81 5.88 -6.73
C SER A 20 -12.29 5.54 -6.81
N LYS A 21 -13.11 6.10 -5.89
CA LYS A 21 -14.53 5.76 -5.71
C LYS A 21 -14.82 4.27 -5.42
N GLY A 22 -13.79 3.51 -5.01
CA GLY A 22 -13.89 2.08 -4.70
C GLY A 22 -14.34 1.80 -3.27
N ASN A 23 -14.49 0.51 -2.95
CA ASN A 23 -14.87 0.07 -1.61
C ASN A 23 -13.62 -0.12 -0.74
N ILE A 24 -13.48 0.73 0.27
CA ILE A 24 -12.35 0.75 1.22
C ILE A 24 -12.26 -0.56 2.03
N ASP A 25 -13.39 -1.11 2.46
CA ASP A 25 -13.43 -2.31 3.31
C ASP A 25 -12.99 -3.54 2.51
N SER A 26 -13.40 -3.61 1.24
CA SER A 26 -12.92 -4.63 0.30
C SER A 26 -11.41 -4.51 0.07
N ALA A 27 -10.89 -3.29 -0.04
CA ALA A 27 -9.46 -3.06 -0.18
C ALA A 27 -8.70 -3.55 1.07
N PHE A 28 -9.16 -3.20 2.27
CA PHE A 28 -8.55 -3.68 3.51
C PHE A 28 -8.60 -5.20 3.65
N ALA A 29 -9.71 -5.86 3.28
CA ALA A 29 -9.80 -7.32 3.31
C ALA A 29 -8.74 -7.98 2.41
N LYS A 30 -8.46 -7.42 1.23
CA LYS A 30 -7.40 -7.91 0.34
C LYS A 30 -6.01 -7.67 0.93
N LEU A 31 -5.76 -6.49 1.48
CA LEU A 31 -4.49 -6.14 2.13
C LEU A 31 -4.21 -7.03 3.34
N LYS A 32 -5.22 -7.29 4.18
CA LYS A 32 -5.15 -8.23 5.29
C LYS A 32 -4.76 -9.63 4.81
N ARG A 33 -5.46 -10.13 3.79
CA ARG A 33 -5.17 -11.46 3.22
C ARG A 33 -3.73 -11.58 2.73
N ALA A 34 -3.23 -10.54 2.04
CA ALA A 34 -1.83 -10.51 1.59
C ALA A 34 -0.84 -10.53 2.77
N TYR A 35 -1.10 -9.73 3.80
CA TYR A 35 -0.30 -9.71 5.01
C TYR A 35 -0.30 -11.07 5.73
N ASP A 36 -1.46 -11.68 5.92
CA ASP A 36 -1.59 -12.97 6.62
C ASP A 36 -0.90 -14.11 5.86
N THR A 37 -0.96 -14.08 4.52
CA THR A 37 -0.42 -15.15 3.68
C THR A 37 1.10 -15.02 3.47
N GLN A 38 1.59 -13.80 3.25
CA GLN A 38 2.95 -13.57 2.75
C GLN A 38 3.78 -12.61 3.61
N ARG A 39 3.18 -12.05 4.67
CA ARG A 39 3.78 -10.97 5.48
C ARG A 39 4.24 -9.78 4.63
N SER A 40 3.51 -9.51 3.54
CA SER A 40 3.74 -8.36 2.68
C SER A 40 3.44 -7.05 3.43
N LYS A 41 4.18 -5.99 3.12
CA LYS A 41 3.90 -4.62 3.60
C LYS A 41 2.72 -4.03 2.81
N PRO A 42 1.56 -3.78 3.42
CA PRO A 42 0.38 -3.33 2.69
C PRO A 42 0.34 -1.79 2.56
N PHE A 43 -0.07 -1.31 1.39
CA PHE A 43 -0.25 0.11 1.08
C PHE A 43 -1.64 0.34 0.51
N LEU A 44 -2.38 1.28 1.09
CA LEU A 44 -3.66 1.75 0.57
C LEU A 44 -3.51 3.17 0.05
N ILE A 45 -3.71 3.37 -1.25
CA ILE A 45 -3.60 4.68 -1.89
C ILE A 45 -5.00 5.18 -2.24
N LEU A 46 -5.34 6.39 -1.80
CA LEU A 46 -6.70 6.94 -1.88
C LEU A 46 -6.73 8.25 -2.68
N ALA A 47 -7.63 8.31 -3.65
CA ALA A 47 -7.75 9.45 -4.57
C ALA A 47 -8.32 10.73 -3.93
N SER A 48 -9.04 10.62 -2.80
CA SER A 48 -9.71 11.75 -2.16
C SER A 48 -9.42 11.83 -0.66
N GLU A 49 -9.28 13.05 -0.14
CA GLU A 49 -9.07 13.31 1.29
C GLU A 49 -10.22 12.80 2.16
N ARG A 50 -11.44 12.80 1.63
CA ARG A 50 -12.61 12.25 2.32
C ARG A 50 -12.44 10.75 2.54
N ASP A 51 -12.02 10.03 1.51
CA ASP A 51 -11.79 8.58 1.57
C ASP A 51 -10.59 8.27 2.47
N THR A 52 -9.53 9.09 2.43
CA THR A 52 -8.39 8.97 3.34
C THR A 52 -8.82 9.01 4.80
N ARG A 53 -9.61 10.02 5.20
CA ARG A 53 -10.12 10.12 6.57
C ARG A 53 -11.01 8.94 6.94
N ARG A 54 -11.87 8.48 6.03
CA ARG A 54 -12.70 7.30 6.24
C ARG A 54 -11.85 6.05 6.45
N ALA A 55 -10.84 5.83 5.61
CA ALA A 55 -9.96 4.68 5.70
C ALA A 55 -9.14 4.66 6.99
N VAL A 56 -8.62 5.81 7.44
CA VAL A 56 -7.91 5.91 8.74
C VAL A 56 -8.83 5.53 9.90
N LYS A 57 -10.10 5.96 9.85
CA LYS A 57 -11.09 5.57 10.87
C LYS A 57 -11.39 4.07 10.80
N SER A 58 -11.67 3.52 9.63
CA SER A 58 -11.93 2.07 9.48
C SER A 58 -10.72 1.23 9.89
N LEU A 59 -9.49 1.65 9.55
CA LEU A 59 -8.28 0.95 9.96
C LEU A 59 -8.12 0.86 11.48
N SER A 60 -8.43 1.94 12.20
CA SER A 60 -8.29 1.99 13.66
C SER A 60 -9.39 1.23 14.42
N HIS A 61 -10.55 0.98 13.79
CA HIS A 61 -11.69 0.35 14.46
C HIS A 61 -11.96 -1.07 13.95
N GLU A 62 -12.03 -1.26 12.64
CA GLU A 62 -12.51 -2.49 11.99
C GLU A 62 -11.37 -3.40 11.55
N PHE A 63 -10.19 -2.84 11.26
CA PHE A 63 -9.00 -3.58 10.80
C PHE A 63 -7.78 -3.36 11.72
N ARG A 64 -8.05 -3.25 13.03
CA ARG A 64 -7.07 -2.89 14.05
C ARG A 64 -5.87 -3.86 14.07
N GLU A 65 -6.09 -5.12 13.72
CA GLU A 65 -5.09 -6.17 13.71
C GLU A 65 -3.95 -5.96 12.69
N ILE A 66 -4.20 -5.19 11.63
CA ILE A 66 -3.17 -4.83 10.63
C ILE A 66 -2.79 -3.35 10.68
N GLN A 67 -3.33 -2.57 11.62
CA GLN A 67 -3.12 -1.12 11.69
C GLN A 67 -1.65 -0.72 11.74
N ALA A 68 -0.81 -1.49 12.45
CA ALA A 68 0.62 -1.20 12.57
C ALA A 68 1.40 -1.43 11.26
N GLU A 69 0.84 -2.21 10.34
CA GLU A 69 1.51 -2.67 9.13
C GLU A 69 1.04 -1.92 7.88
N VAL A 70 -0.22 -1.50 7.85
CA VAL A 70 -0.81 -0.81 6.69
C VAL A 70 -0.36 0.64 6.64
N THR A 71 0.23 1.03 5.51
CA THR A 71 0.50 2.44 5.20
C THR A 71 -0.64 2.99 4.34
N ILE A 72 -1.32 4.04 4.79
CA ILE A 72 -2.31 4.78 4.00
C ILE A 72 -1.64 6.01 3.40
N LEU A 73 -1.80 6.22 2.09
CA LEU A 73 -1.30 7.39 1.38
C LEU A 73 -2.45 8.10 0.65
N SER A 74 -2.56 9.40 0.87
CA SER A 74 -3.41 10.27 0.04
C SER A 74 -2.78 10.48 -1.34
N PHE A 75 -3.61 10.89 -2.30
CA PHE A 75 -3.13 11.29 -3.62
C PHE A 75 -2.14 12.47 -3.56
N VAL A 76 -2.32 13.39 -2.60
CA VAL A 76 -1.41 14.52 -2.42
C VAL A 76 -0.03 14.05 -1.98
N GLU A 77 0.04 13.16 -0.99
CA GLU A 77 1.30 12.57 -0.54
C GLU A 77 1.97 11.76 -1.65
N MET A 78 1.19 10.98 -2.40
CA MET A 78 1.73 10.19 -3.51
C MET A 78 2.37 11.07 -4.59
N ARG A 79 1.74 12.20 -4.93
CA ARG A 79 2.34 13.18 -5.87
C ARG A 79 3.64 13.76 -5.33
N LYS A 80 3.68 14.16 -4.07
CA LYS A 80 4.90 14.68 -3.43
C LYS A 80 6.03 13.65 -3.44
N ILE A 81 5.72 12.39 -3.12
CA ILE A 81 6.68 11.29 -3.17
C ILE A 81 7.22 11.14 -4.60
N HIS A 82 6.33 11.12 -5.60
CA HIS A 82 6.72 11.01 -7.00
C HIS A 82 7.62 12.16 -7.44
N GLU A 83 7.22 13.42 -7.19
CA GLU A 83 8.00 14.60 -7.54
C GLU A 83 9.39 14.59 -6.88
N ASN A 84 9.44 14.26 -5.59
CA ASN A 84 10.70 14.18 -4.84
C ASN A 84 11.60 13.09 -5.40
N LEU A 85 11.09 11.86 -5.59
CA LEU A 85 11.88 10.75 -6.13
C LEU A 85 12.35 11.04 -7.56
N HIS A 86 11.50 11.67 -8.38
CA HIS A 86 11.85 12.06 -9.74
C HIS A 86 12.97 13.10 -9.75
N SER A 87 12.96 14.07 -8.84
CA SER A 87 14.01 15.09 -8.77
C SER A 87 15.41 14.55 -8.44
N ILE A 88 15.48 13.36 -7.82
CA ILE A 88 16.75 12.70 -7.47
C ILE A 88 16.97 11.39 -8.25
N ALA A 89 16.21 11.14 -9.31
CA ALA A 89 16.20 9.86 -10.02
C ALA A 89 17.60 9.41 -10.48
N ASP A 90 18.44 10.34 -10.95
CA ASP A 90 19.80 10.06 -11.42
C ASP A 90 20.78 9.66 -10.30
N TYR A 91 20.44 9.98 -9.05
CA TYR A 91 21.27 9.68 -7.88
C TYR A 91 20.80 8.42 -7.15
N LEU A 92 19.50 8.08 -7.22
CA LEU A 92 18.94 6.92 -6.52
C LEU A 92 19.70 5.61 -6.79
N PRO A 93 20.06 5.24 -8.04
CA PRO A 93 20.84 4.03 -8.32
C PRO A 93 22.25 4.04 -7.72
N LYS A 94 22.81 5.23 -7.44
CA LYS A 94 24.14 5.35 -6.83
C LYS A 94 24.10 5.06 -5.32
N PHE A 95 22.95 5.29 -4.69
CA PHE A 95 22.75 5.08 -3.25
C PHE A 95 22.13 3.72 -2.93
N LEU A 96 21.13 3.32 -3.71
CA LEU A 96 20.46 2.05 -3.58
C LEU A 96 21.27 1.06 -4.41
N LYS A 97 21.92 0.08 -3.77
CA LYS A 97 22.57 -1.04 -4.46
C LYS A 97 21.51 -1.86 -5.23
N VAL A 98 21.05 -1.35 -6.37
CA VAL A 98 20.12 -2.00 -7.29
C VAL A 98 20.90 -2.38 -8.55
#